data_AF-A0A1Q4XRA2-F1
#
_entry.id   AF-A0A1Q4XRA2-F1
#
_cell.length_a   1.000
_cell.length_b   1.000
_cell.length_c   1.000
_cell.angle_alpha   90.00
_cell.angle_beta   90.00
_cell.angle_gamma   90.00
#
_symmetry.space_group_name_H-M   'P 1'
#
loop_
_entity.id
_entity.type
_entity.pdbx_description
1 polymer ?
#
loop_
_entity_poly.entity_id
_entity_poly.type
_entity_poly.pdbx_seq_one_letter_code
_entity_poly.pdbx_strand_id
1 'polypeptide(L)'
;MELTGCSYCYTADELEVLAGDPALAPDDLVGEFAREPSDHWELEEWRWLWRRYAHRVIAMVGAQAVDVGLTLQSLGRHSADLSSWPDDERRAVDDALGSVLAYALGRWSTYDLVQLLGGLACVYDDLRPWLARLDGPAGEVGVVHLALRWTTDLLWEDHDWFTWWFTDDPVTPVREWVDGARPRVERFAAANPGCKTARDALIAYDHLDQGLPNPWSYPGAGWDRWQRMGLPGSYGWLTPSTGSG
;
A
#
# COMPACT_ATOMS: atom_id res chain seq x y z
N MET A 1 -4.76 7.98 31.94
CA MET A 1 -5.26 6.60 31.88
C MET A 1 -4.07 5.73 32.22
N GLU A 2 -4.24 4.78 33.14
CA GLU A 2 -3.18 3.80 33.42
C GLU A 2 -3.23 2.75 32.29
N LEU A 3 -2.05 2.40 31.75
CA LEU A 3 -1.94 1.41 30.68
C LEU A 3 -1.49 0.08 31.30
N THR A 4 -2.16 -1.00 30.92
CA THR A 4 -1.84 -2.35 31.37
C THR A 4 -0.95 -3.07 30.36
N GLY A 5 -1.26 -2.97 29.06
CA GLY A 5 -0.43 -3.48 27.96
C GLY A 5 0.08 -4.92 28.10
N CYS A 6 0.90 -5.37 27.15
CA CYS A 6 1.58 -6.65 27.27
C CYS A 6 2.90 -6.49 28.04
N SER A 7 3.01 -7.10 29.23
CA SER A 7 4.21 -7.04 30.06
C SER A 7 5.44 -7.76 29.49
N TYR A 8 5.26 -8.54 28.42
CA TYR A 8 6.38 -9.10 27.65
C TYR A 8 6.92 -8.12 26.60
N CYS A 9 6.10 -7.17 26.15
CA CYS A 9 6.46 -6.18 25.12
C CYS A 9 6.91 -4.86 25.74
N TYR A 10 6.29 -4.43 26.84
CA TYR A 10 6.53 -3.13 27.45
C TYR A 10 6.90 -3.25 28.93
N THR A 11 7.90 -2.47 29.33
CA THR A 11 8.21 -2.20 30.72
C THR A 11 7.20 -1.22 31.33
N ALA A 12 7.10 -1.19 32.66
CA ALA A 12 6.23 -0.24 33.36
C ALA A 12 6.60 1.23 33.03
N ASP A 13 7.90 1.52 32.90
CA ASP A 13 8.39 2.85 32.57
C ASP A 13 7.97 3.26 31.13
N GLU A 14 8.02 2.34 30.17
CA GLU A 14 7.57 2.59 28.79
C GLU A 14 6.06 2.82 28.72
N LEU A 15 5.28 2.04 29.48
CA LEU A 15 3.83 2.26 29.60
C LEU A 15 3.53 3.62 30.25
N GLU A 16 4.30 4.04 31.26
CA GLU A 16 4.17 5.38 31.86
C GLU A 16 4.49 6.48 30.84
N VAL A 17 5.55 6.30 30.04
CA VAL A 17 5.91 7.24 28.96
C VAL A 17 4.81 7.34 27.90
N LEU A 18 4.26 6.21 27.45
CA LEU A 18 3.16 6.18 26.47
C LEU A 18 1.88 6.82 27.01
N ALA A 19 1.58 6.62 28.31
CA ALA A 19 0.46 7.23 29.02
C ALA A 19 0.65 8.73 29.29
N GLY A 20 1.90 9.18 29.37
CA GLY A 20 2.33 10.55 29.64
C GLY A 20 2.16 11.51 28.46
N ASP A 21 2.93 12.60 28.45
CA ASP A 21 2.89 13.61 27.39
C ASP A 21 3.35 13.03 26.03
N PRO A 22 2.54 13.11 24.94
CA PRO A 22 2.93 12.53 23.65
C PRO A 22 4.19 13.15 23.07
N ALA A 23 4.52 14.38 23.45
CA ALA A 23 5.73 15.06 22.98
C ALA A 23 7.01 14.49 23.61
N LEU A 24 6.88 13.77 24.74
CA LEU A 24 8.00 13.17 25.46
C LEU A 24 8.24 11.71 25.08
N ALA A 25 7.26 11.03 24.48
CA ALA A 25 7.42 9.65 24.04
C ALA A 25 8.45 9.56 22.89
N PRO A 26 9.48 8.70 22.99
CA PRO A 26 10.43 8.47 21.89
C PRO A 26 9.79 7.91 20.61
N ASP A 27 10.36 8.19 19.44
CA ASP A 27 9.84 7.72 18.14
C ASP A 27 9.95 6.19 17.97
N ASP A 28 11.01 5.58 18.51
CA ASP A 28 11.18 4.13 18.52
C ASP A 28 10.10 3.45 19.35
N LEU A 29 9.78 3.98 20.54
CA LEU A 29 8.69 3.47 21.38
C LEU A 29 7.32 3.62 20.72
N VAL A 30 7.04 4.75 20.06
CA VAL A 30 5.79 4.96 19.31
C VAL A 30 5.73 4.03 18.09
N GLY A 31 6.84 3.84 17.39
CA GLY A 31 6.93 2.93 16.25
C GLY A 31 6.81 1.46 16.65
N GLU A 32 7.28 1.09 17.84
CA GLU A 32 7.05 -0.23 18.44
C GLU A 32 5.57 -0.44 18.76
N PHE A 33 4.96 0.49 19.51
CA PHE A 33 3.51 0.51 19.74
C PHE A 33 2.69 0.33 18.45
N ALA A 34 3.01 1.09 17.39
CA ALA A 34 2.26 1.07 16.15
C ALA A 34 2.43 -0.22 15.33
N ARG A 35 3.39 -1.08 15.67
CA ARG A 35 3.68 -2.34 14.98
C ARG A 35 3.08 -3.55 15.70
N GLU A 36 2.80 -3.42 17.00
CA GLU A 36 2.21 -4.50 17.78
C GLU A 36 0.76 -4.77 17.34
N PRO A 37 0.30 -6.02 17.37
CA PRO A 37 -1.10 -6.34 17.14
C PRO A 37 -1.99 -5.83 18.29
N SER A 38 -3.26 -5.57 18.00
CA SER A 38 -4.19 -4.98 18.97
C SER A 38 -4.52 -5.90 20.15
N ASP A 39 -4.24 -7.21 20.06
CA ASP A 39 -4.44 -8.18 21.15
C ASP A 39 -3.34 -8.14 22.23
N HIS A 40 -2.31 -7.33 22.04
CA HIS A 40 -1.32 -7.00 23.08
C HIS A 40 -1.78 -5.88 24.03
N TRP A 41 -3.00 -5.39 23.84
CA TRP A 41 -3.58 -4.27 24.56
C TRP A 41 -5.04 -4.53 24.89
N GLU A 42 -5.53 -3.92 25.95
CA GLU A 42 -6.98 -3.79 26.09
C GLU A 42 -7.51 -2.87 24.98
N LEU A 43 -8.66 -3.20 24.39
CA LEU A 43 -9.17 -2.51 23.20
C LEU A 43 -9.35 -0.99 23.42
N GLU A 44 -9.75 -0.58 24.63
CA GLU A 44 -9.89 0.83 24.99
C GLU A 44 -8.53 1.54 25.06
N GLU A 45 -7.49 0.87 25.58
CA GLU A 45 -6.12 1.39 25.62
C GLU A 45 -5.57 1.57 24.21
N TRP A 46 -5.77 0.56 23.36
CA TRP A 46 -5.36 0.57 21.95
C TRP A 46 -5.95 1.76 21.20
N ARG A 47 -7.28 1.93 21.29
CA ARG A 47 -8.00 3.04 20.66
C ARG A 47 -7.53 4.40 21.17
N TRP A 48 -7.32 4.51 22.47
CA TRP A 48 -6.83 5.75 23.08
C TRP A 48 -5.41 6.10 22.62
N LEU A 49 -4.49 5.13 22.59
CA LEU A 49 -3.11 5.32 22.12
C LEU A 49 -3.07 5.73 20.65
N TRP A 50 -3.84 5.06 19.79
CA TRP A 50 -3.90 5.41 18.37
C TRP A 50 -4.41 6.82 18.14
N ARG A 51 -5.47 7.22 18.84
CA ARG A 51 -5.98 8.59 18.78
C ARG A 51 -4.94 9.63 19.23
N ARG A 52 -4.15 9.29 20.24
CA ARG A 52 -3.08 10.15 20.78
C ARG A 52 -1.88 10.28 19.83
N TYR A 53 -1.45 9.19 19.20
CA TYR A 53 -0.21 9.12 18.44
C TYR A 53 -0.38 9.09 16.92
N ALA A 54 -1.61 9.08 16.38
CA ALA A 54 -1.88 8.96 14.94
C ALA A 54 -1.03 9.90 14.06
N HIS A 55 -0.91 11.18 14.44
CA HIS A 55 -0.12 12.14 13.67
C HIS A 55 1.36 11.73 13.53
N ARG A 56 1.97 11.15 14.58
CA ARG A 56 3.36 10.67 14.56
C ARG A 56 3.48 9.36 13.78
N VAL A 57 2.53 8.45 13.98
CA VAL A 57 2.50 7.18 13.25
C VAL A 57 2.33 7.43 11.74
N ILE A 58 1.46 8.35 11.34
CA ILE A 58 1.28 8.73 9.93
C ILE A 58 2.54 9.39 9.36
N ALA A 59 3.25 10.20 10.16
CA ALA A 59 4.55 10.74 9.75
C ALA A 59 5.60 9.64 9.53
N MET A 60 5.64 8.62 10.40
CA MET A 60 6.51 7.45 10.24
C MET A 60 6.13 6.63 9.01
N VAL A 61 4.83 6.44 8.74
CA VAL A 61 4.33 5.82 7.51
C VAL A 61 4.80 6.60 6.28
N GLY A 62 4.65 7.92 6.28
CA GLY A 62 5.12 8.77 5.18
C GLY A 62 6.64 8.76 4.97
N ALA A 63 7.40 8.48 6.03
CA ALA A 63 8.85 8.28 5.99
C ALA A 63 9.28 6.83 5.70
N GLN A 64 8.32 5.90 5.55
CA GLN A 64 8.55 4.44 5.44
C GLN A 64 9.42 3.90 6.61
N ALA A 65 9.26 4.45 7.80
CA ALA A 65 10.01 4.06 9.00
C ALA A 65 9.39 2.87 9.75
N VAL A 66 8.23 2.41 9.30
CA VAL A 66 7.44 1.29 9.84
C VAL A 66 6.90 0.44 8.67
N ASP A 67 6.38 -0.74 8.96
CA ASP A 67 5.64 -1.53 7.96
C ASP A 67 4.34 -0.81 7.61
N VAL A 68 4.29 -0.21 6.43
CA VAL A 68 3.20 0.70 6.04
C VAL A 68 1.84 -0.02 6.02
N GLY A 69 1.79 -1.23 5.44
CA GLY A 69 0.54 -1.96 5.26
C GLY A 69 -0.03 -2.41 6.60
N LEU A 70 0.81 -3.03 7.42
CA LEU A 70 0.42 -3.55 8.73
C LEU A 70 0.10 -2.43 9.73
N THR A 71 0.89 -1.36 9.75
CA THR A 71 0.63 -0.24 10.65
C THR A 71 -0.70 0.46 10.33
N LEU A 72 -1.03 0.68 9.05
CA LEU A 72 -2.31 1.32 8.70
C LEU A 72 -3.52 0.41 8.91
N GLN A 73 -3.35 -0.91 8.88
CA GLN A 73 -4.41 -1.87 9.20
C GLN A 73 -5.01 -1.60 10.59
N SER A 74 -4.19 -1.17 11.54
CA SER A 74 -4.61 -0.86 12.91
C SER A 74 -5.64 0.27 13.02
N LEU A 75 -5.81 1.09 11.99
CA LEU A 75 -6.86 2.12 11.93
C LEU A 75 -8.26 1.58 11.60
N GLY A 76 -8.35 0.30 11.19
CA GLY A 76 -9.60 -0.35 10.80
C GLY A 76 -10.60 -0.56 11.96
N ARG A 77 -11.83 -0.91 11.59
CA ARG A 77 -13.00 -1.07 12.48
C ARG A 77 -12.80 -2.02 13.67
N HIS A 78 -11.93 -3.01 13.53
CA HIS A 78 -11.69 -4.04 14.55
C HIS A 78 -10.56 -3.66 15.52
N SER A 79 -9.93 -2.51 15.31
CA SER A 79 -8.78 -2.03 16.07
C SER A 79 -9.04 -0.60 16.56
N ALA A 80 -8.29 0.39 16.08
CA ALA A 80 -8.45 1.78 16.51
C ALA A 80 -9.76 2.42 16.04
N ASP A 81 -10.41 1.83 15.04
CA ASP A 81 -11.73 2.22 14.52
C ASP A 81 -11.82 3.72 14.23
N LEU A 82 -11.02 4.19 13.27
CA LEU A 82 -10.97 5.60 12.86
C LEU A 82 -12.37 6.15 12.52
N SER A 83 -13.27 5.30 12.02
CA SER A 83 -14.65 5.67 11.69
C SER A 83 -15.46 6.19 12.90
N SER A 84 -15.10 5.74 14.11
CA SER A 84 -15.74 6.11 15.37
C SER A 84 -15.21 7.40 16.00
N TRP A 85 -14.13 7.98 15.45
CA TRP A 85 -13.50 9.17 16.02
C TRP A 85 -14.35 10.43 15.74
N PRO A 86 -14.17 11.51 16.52
CA PRO A 86 -14.80 12.79 16.21
C PRO A 86 -14.48 13.26 14.79
N ASP A 87 -15.46 13.90 14.16
CA ASP A 87 -15.40 14.25 12.74
C ASP A 87 -14.20 15.12 12.35
N ASP A 88 -13.80 16.05 13.20
CA ASP A 88 -12.64 16.92 12.99
C ASP A 88 -11.33 16.15 13.05
N GLU A 89 -11.17 15.26 14.03
CA GLU A 89 -10.00 14.40 14.16
C GLU A 89 -9.91 13.37 13.03
N ARG A 90 -11.03 12.73 12.68
CA ARG A 90 -11.11 11.79 11.55
C ARG A 90 -10.70 12.45 10.24
N ARG A 91 -11.25 13.65 9.95
CA ARG A 91 -10.88 14.41 8.75
C ARG A 91 -9.40 14.77 8.73
N ALA A 92 -8.83 15.17 9.86
CA ALA A 92 -7.41 15.49 9.94
C ALA A 92 -6.51 14.28 9.62
N VAL A 93 -6.88 13.09 10.10
CA VAL A 93 -6.21 11.82 9.76
C VAL A 93 -6.39 11.48 8.28
N ASP A 94 -7.61 11.57 7.76
CA ASP A 94 -7.90 11.32 6.34
C ASP A 94 -7.08 12.22 5.42
N ASP A 95 -6.97 13.52 5.73
CA ASP A 95 -6.20 14.49 4.96
C ASP A 95 -4.70 14.20 5.02
N ALA A 96 -4.19 13.80 6.20
CA ALA A 96 -2.80 13.40 6.37
C ALA A 96 -2.47 12.12 5.56
N LEU A 97 -3.31 11.11 5.63
CA LEU A 97 -3.19 9.89 4.83
C LEU A 97 -3.29 10.16 3.32
N GLY A 98 -4.21 11.05 2.91
CA GLY A 98 -4.31 11.51 1.53
C GLY A 98 -3.04 12.20 1.04
N SER A 99 -2.41 12.99 1.90
CA SER A 99 -1.14 13.66 1.60
C SER A 99 0.01 12.66 1.46
N VAL A 100 0.06 11.63 2.31
CA VAL A 100 1.01 10.52 2.19
C VAL A 100 0.81 9.77 0.87
N LEU A 101 -0.43 9.43 0.52
CA LEU A 101 -0.76 8.75 -0.74
C LEU A 101 -0.33 9.56 -1.97
N ALA A 102 -0.63 10.87 -1.99
CA ALA A 102 -0.22 11.75 -3.08
C ALA A 102 1.30 11.83 -3.22
N TYR A 103 2.03 11.87 -2.10
CA TYR A 103 3.49 11.84 -2.10
C TYR A 103 4.04 10.49 -2.59
N ALA A 104 3.51 9.37 -2.06
CA ALA A 104 3.92 8.01 -2.39
C ALA A 104 3.74 7.72 -3.89
N LEU A 105 2.61 8.14 -4.48
CA LEU A 105 2.32 7.96 -5.90
C LEU A 105 3.43 8.48 -6.81
N GLY A 106 4.10 9.57 -6.42
CA GLY A 106 5.17 10.17 -7.23
C GLY A 106 6.59 9.69 -6.90
N ARG A 107 6.79 8.93 -5.82
CA ARG A 107 8.13 8.74 -5.22
C ARG A 107 8.44 7.33 -4.75
N TRP A 108 7.43 6.57 -4.34
CA TRP A 108 7.63 5.24 -3.79
C TRP A 108 7.72 4.20 -4.90
N SER A 109 8.28 3.04 -4.57
CA SER A 109 8.20 1.89 -5.45
C SER A 109 6.74 1.46 -5.62
N THR A 110 6.40 0.83 -6.74
CA THR A 110 5.03 0.33 -6.95
C THR A 110 4.65 -0.73 -5.91
N TYR A 111 5.62 -1.51 -5.41
CA TYR A 111 5.40 -2.46 -4.33
C TYR A 111 4.94 -1.74 -3.06
N ASP A 112 5.69 -0.73 -2.60
CA ASP A 112 5.35 0.02 -1.38
C ASP A 112 4.04 0.82 -1.53
N LEU A 113 3.74 1.31 -2.74
CA LEU A 113 2.47 1.97 -3.02
C LEU A 113 1.29 0.98 -2.88
N VAL A 114 1.44 -0.26 -3.33
CA VAL A 114 0.42 -1.30 -3.15
C VAL A 114 0.26 -1.64 -1.66
N GLN A 115 1.36 -1.74 -0.90
CA GLN A 115 1.32 -1.92 0.56
C GLN A 115 0.55 -0.79 1.26
N LEU A 116 0.82 0.46 0.87
CA LEU A 116 0.08 1.63 1.35
C LEU A 116 -1.41 1.54 1.04
N LEU A 117 -1.77 1.25 -0.21
CA LEU A 117 -3.16 1.14 -0.63
C LEU A 117 -3.90 0.01 0.10
N GLY A 118 -3.21 -1.10 0.41
CA GLY A 118 -3.75 -2.19 1.21
C GLY A 118 -4.03 -1.80 2.66
N GLY A 119 -3.08 -1.13 3.29
CA GLY A 119 -3.27 -0.56 4.63
C GLY A 119 -4.41 0.47 4.66
N LEU A 120 -4.49 1.34 3.66
CA LEU A 120 -5.58 2.32 3.51
C LEU A 120 -6.95 1.65 3.30
N ALA A 121 -7.01 0.56 2.53
CA ALA A 121 -8.25 -0.19 2.35
C ALA A 121 -8.81 -0.72 3.68
N CYS A 122 -7.92 -1.14 4.60
CA CYS A 122 -8.31 -1.64 5.92
C CYS A 122 -8.95 -0.57 6.81
N VAL A 123 -8.65 0.71 6.60
CA VAL A 123 -9.16 1.83 7.43
C VAL A 123 -10.69 1.87 7.42
N TYR A 124 -11.29 1.70 6.24
CA TYR A 124 -12.75 1.78 6.05
C TYR A 124 -13.37 0.51 5.48
N ASP A 125 -12.57 -0.56 5.35
CA ASP A 125 -12.94 -1.77 4.61
C ASP A 125 -13.41 -1.47 3.16
N ASP A 126 -12.82 -0.42 2.58
CA ASP A 126 -13.11 0.03 1.22
C ASP A 126 -11.90 0.78 0.64
N LEU A 127 -11.46 0.33 -0.54
CA LEU A 127 -10.35 0.92 -1.26
C LEU A 127 -10.78 2.07 -2.17
N ARG A 128 -12.07 2.14 -2.57
CA ARG A 128 -12.57 3.13 -3.56
C ARG A 128 -12.32 4.59 -3.16
N PRO A 129 -12.54 5.01 -1.90
CA PRO A 129 -12.29 6.41 -1.51
C PRO A 129 -10.84 6.84 -1.70
N TRP A 130 -9.89 5.91 -1.55
CA TRP A 130 -8.46 6.17 -1.73
C TRP A 130 -8.07 6.19 -3.20
N LEU A 131 -8.63 5.29 -4.01
CA LEU A 131 -8.45 5.25 -5.46
C LEU A 131 -8.95 6.52 -6.15
N ALA A 132 -10.08 7.07 -5.71
CA ALA A 132 -10.61 8.34 -6.22
C ALA A 132 -9.66 9.53 -6.00
N ARG A 133 -8.75 9.45 -5.02
CA ARG A 133 -7.73 10.48 -4.78
C ARG A 133 -6.57 10.42 -5.78
N LEU A 134 -6.46 9.34 -6.56
CA LEU A 134 -5.46 9.19 -7.62
C LEU A 134 -5.85 9.92 -8.92
N ASP A 135 -7.06 10.48 -9.00
CA ASP A 135 -7.61 11.14 -10.21
C ASP A 135 -7.10 12.57 -10.45
N GLY A 136 -6.04 12.97 -9.76
CA GLY A 136 -5.38 14.27 -9.96
C GLY A 136 -4.34 14.29 -11.09
N PRO A 137 -3.97 15.50 -11.58
CA PRO A 137 -2.92 15.68 -12.59
C PRO A 137 -1.50 15.38 -12.05
N ALA A 138 -1.33 15.36 -10.73
CA ALA A 138 -0.09 14.93 -10.10
C ALA A 138 -0.04 13.40 -10.05
N GLY A 139 1.13 12.83 -10.38
CA GLY A 139 1.35 11.40 -10.23
C GLY A 139 0.91 10.52 -11.41
N GLU A 140 0.74 11.08 -12.61
CA GLU A 140 0.47 10.30 -13.84
C GLU A 140 1.45 9.14 -14.06
N VAL A 141 2.74 9.35 -13.76
CA VAL A 141 3.75 8.28 -13.79
C VAL A 141 3.40 7.18 -12.80
N GLY A 142 3.06 7.54 -11.55
CA GLY A 142 2.63 6.60 -10.52
C GLY A 142 1.39 5.81 -10.93
N VAL A 143 0.40 6.47 -11.54
CA VAL A 143 -0.81 5.83 -12.08
C VAL A 143 -0.46 4.82 -13.16
N VAL A 144 0.42 5.16 -14.10
CA VAL A 144 0.87 4.22 -15.16
C VAL A 144 1.59 3.01 -14.56
N HIS A 145 2.45 3.24 -13.57
CA HIS A 145 3.16 2.16 -12.86
C HIS A 145 2.18 1.24 -12.11
N LEU A 146 1.23 1.82 -11.38
CA LEU A 146 0.21 1.09 -10.64
C LEU A 146 -0.74 0.33 -11.56
N ALA A 147 -1.18 0.95 -12.66
CA ALA A 147 -1.98 0.30 -13.70
C ALA A 147 -1.24 -0.90 -14.28
N LEU A 148 0.01 -0.74 -14.72
CA LEU A 148 0.80 -1.88 -15.20
C LEU A 148 0.85 -3.01 -14.17
N ARG A 149 1.16 -2.69 -12.91
CA ARG A 149 1.25 -3.69 -11.84
C ARG A 149 -0.06 -4.46 -11.68
N TRP A 150 -1.16 -3.76 -11.43
CA TRP A 150 -2.44 -4.42 -11.17
C TRP A 150 -3.05 -5.11 -12.40
N THR A 151 -2.91 -4.56 -13.61
CA THR A 151 -3.35 -5.29 -14.82
C THR A 151 -2.54 -6.58 -15.00
N THR A 152 -1.23 -6.54 -14.73
CA THR A 152 -0.36 -7.73 -14.78
C THR A 152 -0.77 -8.76 -13.74
N ASP A 153 -1.03 -8.32 -12.52
CA ASP A 153 -1.40 -9.24 -11.46
C ASP A 153 -2.80 -9.84 -11.69
N LEU A 154 -3.77 -9.05 -12.20
CA LEU A 154 -5.08 -9.56 -12.65
C LEU A 154 -4.94 -10.64 -13.72
N LEU A 155 -4.02 -10.46 -14.68
CA LEU A 155 -3.70 -11.46 -15.70
C LEU A 155 -3.04 -12.74 -15.14
N TRP A 156 -2.43 -12.67 -13.96
CA TRP A 156 -1.87 -13.82 -13.27
C TRP A 156 -2.86 -14.50 -12.34
N GLU A 157 -4.05 -13.92 -12.12
CA GLU A 157 -4.97 -14.33 -11.05
C GLU A 157 -4.27 -14.35 -9.67
N ASP A 158 -3.15 -13.63 -9.54
CA ASP A 158 -2.51 -13.37 -8.26
C ASP A 158 -3.45 -12.42 -7.55
N HIS A 159 -4.02 -12.77 -6.41
CA HIS A 159 -4.88 -11.87 -5.65
C HIS A 159 -4.33 -11.63 -4.25
N ASP A 160 -3.07 -12.02 -4.01
CA ASP A 160 -2.42 -12.00 -2.69
C ASP A 160 -1.83 -10.62 -2.36
N TRP A 161 -2.26 -9.55 -3.04
CA TRP A 161 -1.70 -8.21 -2.87
C TRP A 161 -2.09 -7.57 -1.54
N PHE A 162 -3.12 -8.13 -0.88
CA PHE A 162 -3.67 -7.66 0.39
C PHE A 162 -3.96 -8.83 1.33
N THR A 163 -2.96 -9.62 1.70
CA THR A 163 -3.16 -10.80 2.59
C THR A 163 -3.77 -10.44 3.96
N TRP A 164 -3.84 -9.15 4.31
CA TRP A 164 -4.43 -8.63 5.55
C TRP A 164 -5.67 -7.74 5.37
N TRP A 165 -6.15 -7.50 4.14
CA TRP A 165 -7.44 -6.82 3.91
C TRP A 165 -8.55 -7.85 3.67
N PHE A 166 -9.38 -8.06 4.69
CA PHE A 166 -10.37 -9.13 4.73
C PHE A 166 -11.77 -8.64 4.33
N THR A 167 -11.95 -8.34 3.05
CA THR A 167 -13.28 -8.10 2.44
C THR A 167 -13.70 -9.29 1.57
N ASP A 168 -14.98 -9.44 1.28
CA ASP A 168 -15.52 -10.55 0.47
C ASP A 168 -15.01 -10.50 -0.99
N ASP A 169 -14.71 -9.30 -1.50
CA ASP A 169 -14.21 -9.11 -2.87
C ASP A 169 -13.20 -7.94 -2.96
N PRO A 170 -11.94 -8.16 -2.53
CA PRO A 170 -10.91 -7.11 -2.57
C PRO A 170 -10.49 -6.76 -4.01
N VAL A 171 -10.82 -7.63 -4.97
CA VAL A 171 -10.40 -7.52 -6.36
C VAL A 171 -11.32 -6.59 -7.15
N THR A 172 -12.61 -6.51 -6.82
CA THR A 172 -13.57 -5.64 -7.54
C THR A 172 -13.14 -4.17 -7.60
N PRO A 173 -12.81 -3.47 -6.50
CA PRO A 173 -12.41 -2.07 -6.61
C PRO A 173 -11.11 -1.87 -7.40
N VAL A 174 -10.19 -2.84 -7.38
CA VAL A 174 -8.99 -2.82 -8.23
C VAL A 174 -9.36 -2.97 -9.70
N ARG A 175 -10.23 -3.93 -10.05
CA ARG A 175 -10.72 -4.13 -11.42
C ARG A 175 -11.41 -2.88 -11.98
N GLU A 176 -12.33 -2.30 -11.21
CA GLU A 176 -13.06 -1.08 -11.58
C GLU A 176 -12.10 0.09 -11.83
N TRP A 177 -11.09 0.27 -10.95
CA TRP A 177 -10.11 1.33 -11.13
C TRP A 177 -9.16 1.09 -12.30
N VAL A 178 -8.69 -0.16 -12.48
CA VAL A 178 -7.84 -0.53 -13.62
C VAL A 178 -8.55 -0.19 -14.94
N ASP A 179 -9.83 -0.56 -15.08
CA ASP A 179 -10.64 -0.22 -16.25
C ASP A 179 -10.76 1.31 -16.44
N GLY A 180 -11.13 2.03 -15.38
CA GLY A 180 -11.24 3.49 -15.40
C GLY A 180 -9.92 4.23 -15.69
N ALA A 181 -8.77 3.65 -15.35
CA ALA A 181 -7.45 4.24 -15.54
C ALA A 181 -6.94 4.15 -16.99
N ARG A 182 -7.47 3.22 -17.81
CA ARG A 182 -6.94 2.97 -19.17
C ARG A 182 -6.89 4.23 -20.05
N PRO A 183 -7.93 5.08 -20.16
CA PRO A 183 -7.85 6.28 -20.99
C PRO A 183 -6.74 7.25 -20.55
N ARG A 184 -6.35 7.23 -19.27
CA ARG A 184 -5.23 8.04 -18.76
C ARG A 184 -3.90 7.46 -19.23
N VAL A 185 -3.73 6.15 -19.10
CA VAL A 185 -2.53 5.43 -19.58
C VAL A 185 -2.35 5.61 -21.09
N GLU A 186 -3.42 5.55 -21.88
CA GLU A 186 -3.38 5.80 -23.32
C GLU A 186 -2.90 7.22 -23.65
N ARG A 187 -3.46 8.24 -22.99
CA ARG A 187 -3.01 9.63 -23.18
C ARG A 187 -1.55 9.81 -22.77
N PHE A 188 -1.14 9.21 -21.66
CA PHE A 188 0.24 9.26 -21.20
C PHE A 188 1.20 8.59 -22.20
N ALA A 189 0.85 7.40 -22.71
CA ALA A 189 1.64 6.69 -23.71
C ALA A 189 1.76 7.47 -25.02
N ALA A 190 0.66 8.09 -25.47
CA ALA A 190 0.67 8.94 -26.67
C ALA A 190 1.57 10.16 -26.52
N ALA A 191 1.57 10.79 -25.34
CA ALA A 191 2.46 11.91 -25.01
C ALA A 191 3.92 11.46 -24.81
N ASN A 192 4.17 10.19 -24.49
CA ASN A 192 5.48 9.64 -24.15
C ASN A 192 5.77 8.33 -24.91
N PRO A 193 5.92 8.36 -26.25
CA PRO A 193 6.00 7.15 -27.09
C PRO A 193 7.22 6.26 -26.81
N GLY A 194 8.26 6.78 -26.15
CA GLY A 194 9.44 6.02 -25.71
C GLY A 194 9.29 5.33 -24.35
N CYS A 195 8.19 5.57 -23.61
CA CYS A 195 7.99 5.01 -22.28
C CYS A 195 7.61 3.54 -22.35
N LYS A 196 8.55 2.64 -22.02
CA LYS A 196 8.32 1.19 -21.98
C LYS A 196 7.18 0.83 -21.02
N THR A 197 7.13 1.39 -19.81
CA THR A 197 6.10 1.10 -18.80
C THR A 197 4.70 1.38 -19.32
N ALA A 198 4.50 2.54 -19.97
CA ALA A 198 3.19 2.90 -20.52
C ALA A 198 2.77 1.96 -21.66
N ARG A 199 3.71 1.63 -22.56
CA ARG A 199 3.44 0.65 -23.62
C ARG A 199 3.11 -0.73 -23.07
N ASP A 200 3.87 -1.20 -22.08
CA ASP A 200 3.64 -2.48 -21.44
C ASP A 200 2.26 -2.48 -20.77
N ALA A 201 1.86 -1.42 -20.08
CA ALA A 201 0.54 -1.31 -19.47
C ALA A 201 -0.58 -1.51 -20.51
N LEU A 202 -0.46 -0.88 -21.69
CA LEU A 202 -1.44 -1.05 -22.79
C LEU A 202 -1.48 -2.50 -23.31
N ILE A 203 -0.33 -3.17 -23.41
CA ILE A 203 -0.30 -4.59 -23.77
C ILE A 203 -1.01 -5.44 -22.71
N ALA A 204 -0.82 -5.14 -21.41
CA ALA A 204 -1.54 -5.83 -20.34
C ALA A 204 -3.05 -5.61 -20.48
N TYR A 205 -3.50 -4.38 -20.73
CA TYR A 205 -4.91 -4.08 -20.95
C TYR A 205 -5.50 -4.88 -22.10
N ASP A 206 -4.83 -4.89 -23.26
CA ASP A 206 -5.30 -5.62 -24.43
C ASP A 206 -5.40 -7.12 -24.17
N HIS A 207 -4.47 -7.68 -23.39
CA HIS A 207 -4.54 -9.09 -22.98
C HIS A 207 -5.71 -9.35 -22.02
N LEU A 208 -5.94 -8.45 -21.06
CA LEU A 208 -7.01 -8.59 -20.08
C LEU A 208 -8.38 -8.55 -20.77
N ASP A 209 -8.59 -7.63 -21.72
CA ASP A 209 -9.82 -7.53 -22.51
C ASP A 209 -10.12 -8.79 -23.33
N GLN A 210 -9.06 -9.39 -23.88
CA GLN A 210 -9.16 -10.55 -24.76
C GLN A 210 -9.21 -11.87 -23.98
N GLY A 211 -9.10 -11.83 -22.64
CA GLY A 211 -8.97 -13.03 -21.81
C GLY A 211 -7.73 -13.85 -22.16
N LEU A 212 -6.65 -13.20 -22.60
CA LEU A 212 -5.39 -13.85 -22.95
C LEU A 212 -4.52 -14.03 -21.70
N PRO A 213 -3.65 -15.05 -21.67
CA PRO A 213 -2.69 -15.20 -20.59
C PRO A 213 -1.72 -14.00 -20.56
N ASN A 214 -1.11 -13.78 -19.40
CA ASN A 214 -0.13 -12.71 -19.22
C ASN A 214 0.99 -12.77 -20.30
N PRO A 215 1.29 -11.64 -20.98
CA PRO A 215 2.28 -11.58 -22.05
C PRO A 215 3.72 -11.77 -21.54
N TRP A 216 3.97 -11.52 -20.26
CA TRP A 216 5.27 -11.69 -19.63
C TRP A 216 5.35 -13.01 -18.88
N SER A 217 6.46 -13.72 -19.08
CA SER A 217 6.76 -14.93 -18.33
C SER A 217 7.37 -14.58 -16.97
N TYR A 218 6.67 -14.89 -15.88
CA TYR A 218 7.26 -14.83 -14.54
C TYR A 218 8.18 -16.05 -14.33
N PRO A 219 9.46 -15.87 -13.97
CA PRO A 219 10.36 -17.00 -13.74
C PRO A 219 9.94 -17.86 -12.53
N GLY A 220 9.31 -17.25 -11.52
CA GLY A 220 8.96 -17.91 -10.25
C GLY A 220 7.81 -18.92 -10.33
N ALA A 221 6.89 -18.78 -11.27
CA ALA A 221 5.74 -19.68 -11.43
C ALA A 221 5.99 -20.86 -12.40
N GLY A 222 7.22 -20.98 -12.94
CA GLY A 222 7.44 -21.79 -14.14
C GLY A 222 8.76 -22.52 -14.24
N TRP A 223 9.45 -22.86 -13.14
CA TRP A 223 10.74 -23.59 -13.22
C TRP A 223 10.66 -24.83 -14.14
N ASP A 224 9.55 -25.58 -14.07
CA ASP A 224 9.30 -26.74 -14.94
C ASP A 224 9.01 -26.39 -16.41
N ARG A 225 8.49 -25.18 -16.67
CA ARG A 225 8.30 -24.67 -18.05
C ARG A 225 9.64 -24.22 -18.65
N TRP A 226 10.53 -23.63 -17.85
CA TRP A 226 11.88 -23.20 -18.26
C TRP A 226 12.76 -24.37 -18.71
N GLN A 227 12.78 -25.48 -17.97
CA GLN A 227 13.51 -26.68 -18.38
C GLN A 227 12.93 -27.31 -19.65
N ARG A 228 11.60 -27.32 -19.81
CA ARG A 228 10.93 -27.84 -21.01
C ARG A 228 11.20 -27.01 -22.26
N MET A 229 11.53 -25.72 -22.12
CA MET A 229 11.85 -24.82 -23.25
C MET A 229 13.35 -24.70 -23.54
N GLY A 230 14.24 -25.32 -22.74
CA GLY A 230 15.68 -25.39 -23.01
C GLY A 230 16.44 -24.06 -22.92
N LEU A 231 15.93 -23.07 -22.17
CA LEU A 231 16.53 -21.74 -22.09
C LEU A 231 17.52 -21.61 -20.90
N PRO A 232 18.65 -20.90 -21.07
CA PRO A 232 19.68 -20.75 -20.02
C PRO A 232 19.16 -19.91 -18.85
N GLY A 233 19.25 -20.48 -17.64
CA GLY A 233 18.59 -20.00 -16.42
C GLY A 233 19.23 -18.81 -15.68
N SER A 234 19.58 -17.72 -16.38
CA SER A 234 20.06 -16.51 -15.69
C SER A 234 19.47 -15.23 -16.30
N TYR A 235 18.71 -14.49 -15.50
CA TYR A 235 18.06 -13.22 -15.87
C TYR A 235 18.97 -12.03 -15.56
N GLY A 236 19.29 -11.20 -16.56
CA GLY A 236 20.10 -9.98 -16.43
C GLY A 236 19.35 -8.70 -16.83
N TRP A 237 18.35 -8.27 -16.06
CA TRP A 237 17.45 -7.15 -16.46
C TRP A 237 17.48 -5.94 -15.52
N LEU A 238 18.53 -5.76 -14.72
CA LEU A 238 18.77 -4.54 -13.97
C LEU A 238 20.13 -3.94 -14.31
N THR A 239 20.28 -3.48 -15.56
CA THR A 239 21.19 -2.37 -15.84
C THR A 239 20.65 -1.60 -17.03
N PRO A 240 20.53 -0.26 -16.96
CA PRO A 240 20.38 0.54 -18.15
C PRO A 240 21.55 0.20 -19.07
N SER A 241 21.28 -0.09 -20.35
CA SER A 241 22.30 0.00 -21.37
C SER A 241 22.74 1.46 -21.40
N THR A 242 23.80 1.78 -20.65
CA THR A 242 24.57 2.98 -20.89
C THR A 242 25.15 2.80 -22.28
N GLY A 243 24.51 3.44 -23.25
CA GLY A 243 24.99 3.51 -24.62
C GLY A 243 26.45 3.93 -24.57
N SER A 244 27.32 3.04 -25.00
CA SER A 244 28.75 3.29 -25.14
C SER A 244 29.10 3.00 -26.60
N GLY A 245 29.44 4.09 -27.31
CA GLY A 245 30.21 4.10 -28.55
C GLY A 245 29.44 3.79 -29.83
#